data_AF-A0A0D2ETX3-F1
#
_entry.id   AF-A0A0D2ETX3-F1
#
_cell.length_a   1.000
_cell.length_b   1.000
_cell.length_c   1.000
_cell.angle_alpha   90.00
_cell.angle_beta   90.00
_cell.angle_gamma   90.00
#
_symmetry.space_group_name_H-M   'P 1'
#
loop_
_entity.id
_entity.type
_entity.pdbx_description
1 polymer ?
#
loop_
_entity_poly.entity_id
_entity_poly.type
_entity_poly.pdbx_seq_one_letter_code
_entity_poly.pdbx_strand_id
1 'polypeptide(L)'
;MEALVAFGLACNVIQVVDASRKVYEIFAQLRKLGTTARADELRDSTQYLLKCHNSLQDSLSNASKFPLLESGVDLAKLSRSCIEAAKDLEDELQKITG
;
A
#
# COMPACT_ATOMS: atom_id res chain seq x y z
N MET A 1 -4.55 8.00 -23.60
CA MET A 1 -4.78 8.37 -22.19
C MET A 1 -4.78 7.15 -21.29
N GLU A 2 -5.49 6.08 -21.65
CA GLU A 2 -5.54 4.84 -20.88
C GLU A 2 -4.16 4.28 -20.46
N ALA A 3 -3.20 4.18 -21.39
CA ALA A 3 -1.87 3.66 -21.09
C ALA A 3 -1.16 4.44 -19.96
N LEU A 4 -1.33 5.76 -19.89
CA LEU A 4 -0.76 6.59 -18.83
C LEU A 4 -1.48 6.36 -17.49
N VAL A 5 -2.80 6.20 -17.53
CA VAL A 5 -3.61 5.88 -16.34
C VAL A 5 -3.25 4.49 -15.79
N ALA A 6 -3.16 3.49 -16.66
CA ALA A 6 -2.74 2.14 -16.30
C ALA A 6 -1.31 2.11 -15.76
N PHE A 7 -0.38 2.84 -16.39
CA PHE A 7 0.99 2.97 -15.90
C PHE A 7 1.05 3.59 -14.50
N GLY A 8 0.35 4.72 -14.28
CA GLY A 8 0.29 5.36 -12.97
C GLY A 8 -0.31 4.46 -11.89
N LEU A 9 -1.38 3.73 -12.24
CA LEU A 9 -2.01 2.77 -11.33
C LEU A 9 -1.05 1.63 -10.97
N ALA A 10 -0.33 1.08 -11.94
CA ALA A 10 0.68 0.04 -11.72
C ALA A 10 1.84 0.53 -10.83
N CYS A 11 2.32 1.77 -11.04
CA CYS A 11 3.34 2.37 -10.18
C CYS A 11 2.86 2.45 -8.72
N ASN A 12 1.62 2.87 -8.48
CA ASN A 12 1.09 2.99 -7.13
C ASN A 12 0.87 1.62 -6.47
N VAL A 13 0.46 0.60 -7.23
CA VAL A 13 0.42 -0.79 -6.75
C VAL A 13 1.80 -1.24 -6.27
N ILE A 14 2.85 -1.01 -7.08
CA ILE A 14 4.23 -1.36 -6.72
C ILE A 14 4.67 -0.63 -5.44
N GLN A 15 4.36 0.65 -5.31
CA GLN A 15 4.70 1.44 -4.13
C GLN A 15 4.03 0.90 -2.86
N VAL A 16 2.74 0.54 -2.92
CA VAL A 16 2.03 -0.07 -1.79
C VAL A 16 2.66 -1.41 -1.41
N VAL A 17 2.96 -2.27 -2.38
CA VAL A 17 3.59 -3.58 -2.12
C VAL A 17 4.97 -3.43 -1.48
N ASP A 18 5.81 -2.51 -1.97
CA ASP A 18 7.13 -2.27 -1.40
C ASP A 18 7.05 -1.67 0.02
N ALA A 19 6.14 -0.73 0.24
CA ALA A 19 5.89 -0.16 1.57
C ALA A 19 5.42 -1.24 2.57
N SER A 20 4.46 -2.07 2.18
CA SER A 20 3.97 -3.19 3.01
C SER A 20 5.08 -4.18 3.36
N ARG A 21 5.95 -4.51 2.38
CA ARG A 21 7.11 -5.37 2.61
C ARG A 21 8.08 -4.76 3.62
N LYS A 22 8.42 -3.47 3.49
CA LYS A 22 9.32 -2.78 4.42
C LYS A 22 8.77 -2.78 5.84
N VAL A 23 7.48 -2.51 6.00
CA VAL A 23 6.79 -2.54 7.30
C VAL A 23 6.84 -3.93 7.92
N TYR A 24 6.56 -4.98 7.13
CA TYR A 24 6.68 -6.36 7.57
C TYR A 24 8.12 -6.71 8.01
N GLU A 25 9.14 -6.30 7.26
CA GLU A 25 10.54 -6.54 7.60
C GLU A 25 10.92 -5.90 8.95
N ILE A 26 10.47 -4.67 9.22
CA ILE A 26 10.71 -3.99 10.50
C ILE A 26 9.98 -4.71 11.64
N PHE A 27 8.70 -5.04 11.44
CA PHE A 27 7.91 -5.76 12.43
C PHE A 27 8.52 -7.14 12.77
N ALA A 28 8.95 -7.90 11.76
CA ALA A 28 9.61 -9.18 11.95
C ALA A 28 10.90 -9.05 12.78
N GLN A 29 11.65 -7.97 12.60
CA GLN A 29 12.84 -7.69 13.41
C GLN A 29 12.49 -7.30 14.84
N LEU A 30 11.47 -6.46 15.07
CA LEU A 30 10.97 -6.15 16.41
C LEU A 30 10.57 -7.43 17.15
N ARG A 31 9.83 -8.32 16.47
CA ARG A 31 9.43 -9.62 17.03
C ARG A 31 10.62 -10.54 17.33
N LYS A 32 11.62 -10.58 16.45
CA LYS A 32 12.82 -11.41 16.62
C LYS A 32 13.72 -10.93 17.77
N LEU A 33 13.89 -9.62 17.90
CA LEU A 33 14.77 -9.02 18.89
C LEU A 33 14.10 -8.78 20.24
N GLY A 34 12.77 -8.76 20.30
CA GLY A 34 12.00 -8.51 21.53
C GLY A 34 12.21 -7.10 22.10
N THR A 35 12.56 -6.14 21.24
CA THR A 35 12.87 -4.75 21.62
C THR A 35 12.02 -3.78 20.83
N THR A 36 11.74 -2.62 21.42
CA THR A 36 11.06 -1.48 20.79
C THR A 36 12.02 -0.51 20.12
N ALA A 37 13.32 -0.84 20.01
CA ALA A 37 14.34 0.05 19.45
C ALA A 37 14.06 0.57 18.02
N ARG A 38 13.20 -0.13 17.27
CA ARG A 38 12.76 0.28 15.91
C ARG A 38 11.28 0.68 15.86
N ALA A 39 10.65 0.96 16.98
CA ALA A 39 9.24 1.33 17.04
C ALA A 39 8.95 2.63 16.27
N ASP A 40 9.84 3.62 16.36
CA ASP A 40 9.69 4.86 15.57
C ASP A 40 9.84 4.60 14.07
N GLU A 41 10.77 3.73 13.67
CA GLU A 41 10.92 3.33 12.25
C GLU A 41 9.69 2.56 11.74
N LEU A 42 9.08 1.73 12.59
CA LEU A 42 7.82 1.05 12.28
C LEU A 42 6.70 2.07 12.09
N ARG A 43 6.59 3.07 12.98
CA ARG A 43 5.59 4.14 12.89
C ARG A 43 5.76 4.94 11.60
N ASP A 44 6.98 5.36 11.28
CA ASP A 44 7.29 6.12 10.06
C ASP A 44 6.98 5.32 8.79
N SER A 45 7.32 4.03 8.79
CA SER A 45 7.02 3.14 7.66
C SER A 45 5.53 2.87 7.50
N THR A 46 4.79 2.79 8.62
CA THR A 46 3.32 2.67 8.62
C THR A 46 2.66 3.95 8.08
N GLN A 47 3.15 5.13 8.47
CA GLN A 47 2.69 6.40 7.91
C GLN A 47 2.99 6.52 6.41
N TYR A 48 4.15 6.00 5.97
CA TYR A 48 4.47 5.94 4.55
C TYR A 48 3.54 4.98 3.79
N LEU A 49 3.23 3.81 4.35
CA LEU A 49 2.24 2.88 3.79
C LEU A 49 0.87 3.56 3.63
N LEU A 50 0.39 4.30 4.64
CA LEU A 50 -0.86 5.06 4.55
C LEU A 50 -0.85 6.09 3.42
N LYS A 51 0.28 6.80 3.21
CA LYS A 51 0.43 7.72 2.07
C LYS A 51 0.34 6.99 0.73
N CYS A 52 0.99 5.83 0.60
CA CYS A 52 0.93 5.01 -0.61
C CYS A 52 -0.49 4.48 -0.85
N HIS A 53 -1.17 4.01 0.19
CA HIS A 53 -2.57 3.58 0.16
C HIS A 53 -3.48 4.70 -0.38
N ASN A 54 -3.39 5.91 0.18
CA ASN A 54 -4.21 7.04 -0.25
C ASN A 54 -3.91 7.43 -1.71
N SER A 55 -2.65 7.43 -2.12
CA SER A 55 -2.25 7.67 -3.52
C SER A 55 -2.83 6.63 -4.49
N LEU A 56 -2.85 5.36 -4.09
CA LEU A 56 -3.46 4.29 -4.88
C LEU A 56 -4.98 4.44 -4.96
N GLN A 57 -5.64 4.79 -3.85
CA GLN A 57 -7.08 5.05 -3.81
C GLN A 57 -7.47 6.23 -4.70
N ASP A 58 -6.72 7.33 -4.67
CA ASP A 58 -6.92 8.50 -5.52
C ASP A 58 -6.72 8.14 -7.00
N SER A 59 -5.70 7.35 -7.31
CA SER A 59 -5.40 6.93 -8.68
C SER A 59 -6.45 5.98 -9.23
N LEU A 60 -6.94 5.04 -8.43
CA LEU A 60 -8.04 4.17 -8.80
C LEU A 60 -9.34 4.96 -9.02
N SER A 61 -9.62 5.93 -8.16
CA SER A 61 -10.79 6.81 -8.28
C SER A 61 -10.72 7.64 -9.56
N ASN A 62 -9.53 8.13 -9.93
CA ASN A 62 -9.31 8.84 -11.19
C ASN A 62 -9.35 7.92 -12.42
N ALA A 63 -8.87 6.69 -12.31
CA ALA A 63 -8.91 5.71 -13.39
C ALA A 63 -10.35 5.36 -13.81
N SER A 64 -11.29 5.35 -12.85
CA SER A 64 -12.71 5.07 -13.13
C SER A 64 -13.40 6.09 -14.07
N LYS A 65 -12.77 7.24 -14.31
CA LYS A 65 -13.25 8.29 -15.24
C LYS A 65 -12.95 7.99 -16.71
N PHE A 66 -12.17 6.95 -16.99
CA PHE A 66 -11.76 6.58 -18.34
C PHE A 66 -12.26 5.17 -18.66
N PRO A 67 -12.69 4.89 -19.91
CA PRO A 67 -12.94 3.53 -20.33
C PRO A 67 -11.61 2.74 -20.27
N LEU A 68 -11.61 1.66 -19.50
CA LEU A 68 -10.47 0.76 -19.36
C LEU A 68 -10.69 -0.47 -20.25
N LEU A 69 -9.65 -0.91 -20.95
CA LEU A 69 -9.57 -2.24 -21.56
C LEU A 69 -9.51 -3.30 -20.45
N GLU A 70 -9.66 -4.57 -20.83
CA GLU A 70 -9.64 -5.71 -19.92
C GLU A 70 -8.42 -5.72 -18.98
N SER A 71 -7.23 -5.41 -19.51
CA SER A 71 -6.00 -5.29 -18.71
C SER A 71 -6.07 -4.17 -17.67
N GLY A 72 -6.71 -3.04 -18.01
CA GLY A 72 -6.97 -1.95 -17.08
C GLY A 72 -8.00 -2.34 -16.01
N VAL A 73 -9.01 -3.13 -16.38
CA VAL A 73 -10.01 -3.68 -15.43
C VAL A 73 -9.34 -4.63 -14.42
N ASP A 74 -8.45 -5.51 -14.88
CA ASP A 74 -7.74 -6.43 -13.99
C ASP A 74 -6.74 -5.70 -13.10
N LEU A 75 -6.06 -4.67 -13.62
CA LEU A 75 -5.20 -3.81 -12.80
C LEU A 75 -6.01 -3.04 -11.75
N ALA A 76 -7.22 -2.58 -12.08
CA ALA A 76 -8.13 -1.93 -11.14
C ALA A 76 -8.61 -2.90 -10.04
N LYS A 77 -8.87 -4.18 -10.37
CA LYS A 77 -9.18 -5.21 -9.37
C LYS A 77 -7.97 -5.46 -8.46
N LEU A 78 -6.77 -5.64 -9.02
CA LEU A 78 -5.53 -5.81 -8.26
C LEU A 78 -5.30 -4.63 -7.31
N SER A 79 -5.53 -3.41 -7.80
CA SER A 79 -5.40 -2.18 -7.01
C SER A 79 -6.35 -2.17 -5.81
N ARG A 80 -7.61 -2.62 -5.96
CA ARG A 80 -8.55 -2.76 -4.85
C ARG A 80 -8.06 -3.77 -3.82
N SER A 81 -7.58 -4.93 -4.26
CA SER A 81 -7.02 -5.93 -3.34
C SER A 81 -5.78 -5.42 -2.60
N CYS A 82 -4.93 -4.62 -3.25
CA CYS A 82 -3.79 -3.98 -2.58
C CYS A 82 -4.23 -2.93 -1.55
N ILE A 83 -5.27 -2.15 -1.84
CA ILE A 83 -5.86 -1.18 -0.90
C ILE A 83 -6.40 -1.91 0.34
N GLU A 84 -7.20 -2.96 0.14
CA GLU A 84 -7.76 -3.77 1.24
C GLU A 84 -6.65 -4.39 2.10
N ALA A 85 -5.67 -5.04 1.48
CA ALA A 85 -4.56 -5.67 2.21
C ALA A 85 -3.67 -4.64 2.95
N ALA A 86 -3.43 -3.46 2.36
CA ALA A 86 -2.68 -2.39 3.01
C ALA A 86 -3.43 -1.82 4.21
N LYS A 87 -4.75 -1.68 4.10
CA LYS A 87 -5.61 -1.25 5.20
C LYS A 87 -5.65 -2.27 6.34
N ASP A 88 -5.81 -3.55 6.03
CA ASP A 88 -5.76 -4.61 7.04
C ASP A 88 -4.41 -4.61 7.77
N LEU A 89 -3.31 -4.43 7.03
CA LEU A 89 -1.97 -4.31 7.62
C LEU A 89 -1.85 -3.08 8.52
N GLU A 90 -2.36 -1.92 8.08
CA GLU A 90 -2.40 -0.71 8.90
C GLU A 90 -3.19 -0.91 10.20
N ASP A 91 -4.39 -1.50 10.11
CA ASP A 91 -5.25 -1.78 11.26
C ASP A 91 -4.55 -2.72 12.27
N GLU A 92 -3.80 -3.74 11.79
CA GLU A 92 -3.00 -4.59 12.68
C GLU A 92 -1.81 -3.85 13.30
N LEU A 93 -1.15 -2.96 12.57
CA LEU A 93 -0.01 -2.19 13.07
C LEU A 93 -0.42 -1.17 14.12
N GLN A 94 -1.56 -0.49 13.93
CA GLN A 94 -2.09 0.46 14.91
C GLN A 94 -2.35 -0.21 16.27
N LYS A 95 -2.75 -1.49 16.30
CA LYS A 95 -2.89 -2.27 17.55
C LYS A 95 -1.56 -2.44 18.30
N ILE A 96 -0.43 -2.36 17.59
CA ILE A 96 0.92 -2.54 18.14
C ILE A 96 1.56 -1.19 18.45
N THR A 97 1.39 -0.19 17.58
CA THR A 97 2.11 1.10 17.68
C THR A 97 1.41 2.15 18.53
N GLY A 98 0.10 2.00 18.78
CA GLY A 98 -0.72 3.00 19.48
C GLY A 98 -0.59 4.39 18.87
#